data_AF-A0A850K0K4-F1
#
_entry.id   AF-A0A850K0K4-F1
#
_cell.length_a   1.000
_cell.length_b   1.000
_cell.length_c   1.000
_cell.angle_alpha   90.00
_cell.angle_beta   90.00
_cell.angle_gamma   90.00
#
_symmetry.space_group_name_H-M   'P 1'
#
loop_
_entity.id
_entity.type
_entity.pdbx_description
1 polymer ?
#
loop_
_entity_poly.entity_id
_entity_poly.type
_entity_poly.pdbx_seq_one_letter_code
_entity_poly.pdbx_strand_id
1 'polypeptide(L)' 'MKKELIYICLIFVSLSLIIHYKEFFSFPITHIKNLENAGAYGLGFLHPFIFTILVYLMVLIVRIVVNIFKRIINR' A
#
# COMPACT_ATOMS: atom_id res chain seq x y z
N MET A 1 3.53 -14.77 8.51
CA MET A 1 3.86 -14.57 7.08
C MET A 1 2.61 -14.49 6.19
N LYS A 2 1.78 -15.54 6.07
CA LYS A 2 0.55 -15.51 5.23
C LYS A 2 -0.35 -14.28 5.49
N LYS A 3 -0.56 -13.92 6.76
CA LYS A 3 -1.36 -12.74 7.16
C LYS A 3 -0.75 -11.41 6.71
N GLU A 4 0.56 -11.28 6.74
CA GLU A 4 1.23 -10.02 6.34
C GLU A 4 1.22 -9.83 4.82
N LEU A 5 1.35 -10.92 4.04
CA LEU A 5 1.15 -10.87 2.59
C LEU A 5 -0.27 -10.43 2.22
N ILE A 6 -1.27 -10.87 2.98
CA ILE A 6 -2.66 -10.41 2.80
C ILE A 6 -2.76 -8.91 3.06
N TYR A 7 -2.18 -8.38 4.15
CA TYR A 7 -2.19 -6.94 4.41
C TYR A 7 -1.49 -6.14 3.31
N ILE A 8 -0.31 -6.58 2.87
CA ILE A 8 0.43 -5.92 1.79
C ILE A 8 -0.40 -5.91 0.50
N CYS A 9 -1.03 -7.03 0.15
CA CYS A 9 -1.86 -7.13 -1.05
C CYS A 9 -3.10 -6.23 -0.95
N LEU A 10 -3.78 -6.22 0.20
CA LEU A 10 -4.93 -5.34 0.44
C LEU A 10 -4.54 -3.86 0.35
N ILE A 11 -3.40 -3.47 0.94
CA ILE A 11 -2.89 -2.10 0.88
C ILE A 11 -2.55 -1.73 -0.57
N PHE A 12 -1.82 -2.58 -1.28
CA PHE A 12 -1.44 -2.36 -2.68
C PHE A 12 -2.66 -2.13 -3.57
N VAL A 13 -3.65 -3.03 -3.49
CA VAL A 13 -4.88 -2.95 -4.29
C VAL A 13 -5.70 -1.72 -3.91
N SER A 14 -5.85 -1.45 -2.62
CA SER A 14 -6.61 -0.28 -2.15
C SER A 14 -5.95 1.03 -2.58
N LEU A 15 -4.63 1.16 -2.42
CA LEU A 15 -3.89 2.35 -2.86
C LEU A 15 -4.01 2.54 -4.37
N SER A 16 -3.84 1.47 -5.14
CA SER A 16 -3.97 1.51 -6.60
C SER A 16 -5.37 1.98 -7.01
N LEU A 17 -6.42 1.43 -6.40
CA LEU A 17 -7.80 1.81 -6.71
C LEU A 17 -8.18 3.21 -6.26
N ILE A 18 -7.69 3.66 -5.09
CA ILE A 18 -8.04 4.97 -4.54
C ILE A 18 -7.29 6.09 -5.28
N ILE A 19 -5.98 5.91 -5.50
CA ILE A 19 -5.12 6.96 -6.08
C ILE A 19 -5.32 7.04 -7.60
N HIS A 20 -5.39 5.88 -8.27
CA HIS A 20 -5.49 5.80 -9.72
C HIS A 20 -6.89 5.40 -10.18
N TYR A 21 -7.94 5.74 -9.42
CA TYR A 21 -9.32 5.35 -9.72
C TYR A 21 -9.69 5.60 -11.18
N LYS A 22 -9.47 6.83 -11.67
CA LYS A 22 -9.84 7.21 -13.04
C LYS A 22 -9.05 6.43 -14.08
N GLU A 23 -7.74 6.34 -13.92
CA GLU A 23 -6.82 5.66 -14.84
C GLU A 23 -7.09 4.16 -14.87
N PHE A 24 -7.34 3.56 -13.70
CA PHE A 24 -7.59 2.14 -13.53
C PHE A 24 -8.92 1.72 -14.18
N PHE A 25 -9.99 2.51 -14.02
CA PHE A 25 -11.30 2.17 -14.59
C PHE A 25 -11.48 2.62 -16.04
N SER A 26 -10.88 3.75 -16.44
CA SER A 26 -11.11 4.31 -17.78
C SER A 26 -10.06 3.85 -18.80
N PHE A 27 -8.82 3.61 -18.37
CA PHE A 27 -7.70 3.31 -19.27
C PHE A 27 -6.74 2.24 -18.70
N PRO A 28 -7.23 1.05 -18.27
CA PRO A 28 -6.43 0.07 -17.53
C PRO A 28 -5.16 -0.38 -18.27
N ILE A 29 -5.27 -0.64 -19.58
CA ILE A 29 -4.14 -1.10 -20.40
C ILE A 29 -3.10 0.02 -20.55
N THR A 30 -3.55 1.24 -20.82
CA THR A 30 -2.68 2.40 -20.97
C THR A 30 -2.00 2.76 -19.66
N HIS A 31 -2.70 2.63 -18.53
CA HIS A 31 -2.15 2.85 -17.21
C HIS A 31 -0.99 1.91 -16.88
N ILE A 32 -1.14 0.61 -17.19
CA ILE A 32 -0.08 -0.38 -17.00
C ILE A 32 1.11 -0.10 -17.93
N LYS A 33 0.85 0.20 -19.21
CA LYS A 33 1.92 0.54 -20.17
C LYS A 33 2.70 1.78 -19.75
N ASN A 34 2.04 2.75 -19.15
CA ASN A 34 2.67 3.98 -18.69
C ASN A 34 3.41 3.81 -17.35
N LEU A 35 3.36 2.65 -16.69
CA LEU A 35 3.99 2.44 -15.38
C LEU A 35 5.50 2.70 -15.40
N GLU A 36 6.17 2.38 -16.51
CA GLU A 36 7.60 2.65 -16.71
C GLU A 36 7.94 4.15 -16.70
N ASN A 37 7.00 4.98 -17.18
CA ASN A 37 7.14 6.43 -17.29
C ASN A 37 6.46 7.17 -16.11
N ALA A 38 5.62 6.49 -15.35
CA ALA A 38 4.87 7.02 -14.23
C ALA A 38 5.78 7.13 -12.99
N GLY A 39 6.57 8.19 -12.91
CA GLY A 39 7.42 8.47 -11.76
C GLY A 39 6.77 9.40 -10.75
N ALA A 40 5.87 8.89 -9.89
CA ALA A 40 5.41 9.67 -8.74
C ALA A 40 6.63 10.03 -7.87
N TYR A 41 6.90 11.33 -7.70
CA TYR A 41 8.04 11.84 -6.93
C TYR A 41 9.42 11.32 -7.40
N GLY A 42 9.55 10.98 -8.69
CA GLY A 42 10.81 10.46 -9.25
C GLY A 42 11.10 9.00 -8.93
N LEU A 43 10.14 8.25 -8.38
CA LEU A 43 10.31 6.86 -7.98
C LEU A 43 10.14 5.84 -9.14
N GLY A 44 9.80 6.30 -10.34
CA GLY A 44 9.56 5.45 -11.52
C GLY A 44 8.56 4.33 -11.26
N PHE A 45 8.71 3.19 -11.95
CA PHE A 45 7.84 2.01 -11.82
C PHE A 45 7.81 1.39 -10.41
N LEU A 46 8.73 1.79 -9.52
CA LEU A 46 8.81 1.28 -8.15
C LEU A 46 7.85 1.98 -7.18
N HIS A 47 7.31 3.14 -7.56
CA HIS A 47 6.43 3.93 -6.69
C HIS A 47 5.28 3.12 -6.03
N PRO A 48 4.53 2.22 -6.72
CA PRO A 48 3.41 1.54 -6.06
C PRO A 48 3.90 0.58 -4.96
N PHE A 49 5.08 -0.02 -5.12
CA PHE A 49 5.67 -0.88 -4.09
C PHE A 49 6.20 -0.09 -2.90
N ILE A 50 6.90 1.03 -3.17
CA ILE A 50 7.44 1.89 -2.12
C ILE A 50 6.30 2.47 -1.27
N PHE A 51 5.25 3.01 -1.88
CA PHE A 51 4.09 3.53 -1.14
C PHE A 51 3.35 2.43 -0.37
N THR A 52 3.21 1.23 -0.94
CA THR A 52 2.62 0.10 -0.23
C THR A 52 3.41 -0.26 1.02
N ILE A 53 4.74 -0.32 0.92
CA ILE A 53 5.62 -0.62 2.06
C ILE A 53 5.52 0.48 3.12
N LEU A 54 5.55 1.75 2.71
CA LEU A 54 5.43 2.89 3.64
C LEU A 54 4.11 2.84 4.42
N VAL A 55 2.99 2.63 3.74
CA VAL A 55 1.66 2.52 4.38
C VAL A 55 1.59 1.28 5.27
N TYR A 56 2.14 0.14 4.82
CA TYR A 56 2.22 -1.06 5.63
C TYR A 56 3.02 -0.82 6.92
N LEU A 57 4.16 -0.13 6.87
CA LEU A 57 4.95 0.21 8.05
C LEU A 57 4.16 1.12 9.01
N MET A 58 3.41 2.10 8.50
CA MET A 58 2.54 2.93 9.34
C MET A 58 1.48 2.09 10.07
N VAL A 59 0.79 1.20 9.34
CA VAL A 59 -0.22 0.28 9.92
C VAL A 59 0.42 -0.67 10.94
N LEU A 60 1.62 -1.17 10.65
CA LEU A 60 2.38 -2.05 11.54
C LEU A 60 2.72 -1.34 12.85
N ILE A 61 3.18 -0.09 12.80
CA ILE A 61 3.48 0.72 13.98
C ILE A 61 2.23 0.85 14.86
N VAL A 62 1.09 1.23 14.27
CA VAL A 62 -0.19 1.36 15.02
C VAL A 62 -0.57 0.04 15.67
N ARG A 63 -0.48 -1.08 14.94
CA ARG A 63 -0.77 -2.42 15.48
C ARG A 63 0.14 -2.78 16.65
N ILE A 64 1.43 -2.50 16.54
CA ILE A 64 2.40 -2.77 17.61
C ILE A 64 2.01 -1.97 18.85
N VAL A 65 1.76 -0.67 18.71
CA VAL A 65 1.37 0.23 19.81
C VAL A 65 0.08 -0.26 20.48
N VAL A 66 -0.98 -0.53 19.70
CA VAL A 66 -2.26 -1.03 20.23
C VAL A 66 -2.08 -2.35 20.98
N ASN A 67 -1.24 -3.25 20.46
CA ASN A 67 -0.98 -4.54 21.12
C ASN A 67 -0.21 -4.37 22.44
N ILE A 68 0.70 -3.40 22.52
CA ILE A 68 1.39 -3.07 23.78
C ILE A 68 0.38 -2.58 24.81
N PHE A 69 -0.48 -1.61 24.46
CA PHE A 69 -1.50 -1.10 25.38
C PHE A 69 -2.49 -2.18 25.84
N LYS A 70 -2.96 -3.04 24.94
CA LYS A 70 -3.85 -4.17 25.30
C LYS A 70 -3.20 -5.12 26.29
N ARG A 71 -1.89 -5.38 26.17
CA ARG A 71 -1.15 -6.25 27.10
C ARG A 71 -0.96 -5.61 28.48
N ILE A 72 -0.85 -4.28 28.54
CA ILE A 72 -0.74 -3.55 29.81
C ILE A 72 -2.11 -3.52 30.52
N ILE A 73 -3.20 -3.32 29.78
CA ILE A 73 -4.56 -3.20 30.34
C ILE A 73 -5.14 -4.56 30.76
N ASN A 74 -4.89 -5.62 29.99
CA ASN A 74 -5.42 -6.98 30.27
C ASN A 74 -4.51 -7.82 31.19
N ARG A 75 -3.57 -7.18 31.89
CA ARG A 75 -2.77 -7.79 32.96
C ARG A 75 -3.31 -7.33 34.31
#